data_AF-A0A0S4U0J4-F1
#
_entry.id   AF-A0A0S4U0J4-F1
#
_cell.length_a   1.000
_cell.length_b   1.000
_cell.length_c   1.000
_cell.angle_alpha   90.00
_cell.angle_beta   90.00
_cell.angle_gamma   90.00
#
_symmetry.space_group_name_H-M   'P 1'
#
loop_
_entity.id
_entity.type
_entity.pdbx_description
1 polymer ?
#
loop_
_entity_poly.entity_id
_entity_poly.type
_entity_poly.pdbx_seq_one_letter_code
_entity_poly.pdbx_strand_id
1 'polypeptide(L)'
;MQGYINTWPTIVRREWEAFAADEKVYRPFPPSPQAIDRMLEAMRWVQWLEVEQRHLVWMRAKGYGWREITLRFACDRTTAWRRWQRALEIVAGRLNAPPH
;
A
#
# COMPACT_ATOMS: atom_id res chain seq x y z
N MET A 1 -25.90 18.21 -8.01
CA MET A 1 -24.51 17.81 -8.31
C MET A 1 -24.02 18.70 -9.45
N GLN A 2 -23.16 19.67 -9.17
CA GLN A 2 -22.64 20.60 -10.19
C GLN A 2 -21.37 19.98 -10.79
N GLY A 3 -21.46 19.44 -12.02
CA GLY A 3 -20.29 18.95 -12.74
C GLY A 3 -19.41 20.11 -13.20
N TYR A 4 -18.09 19.96 -13.05
CA TYR A 4 -17.13 20.89 -13.63
C TYR A 4 -17.21 20.80 -15.17
N ILE A 5 -17.58 21.91 -15.83
CA ILE A 5 -17.43 22.06 -17.28
C ILE A 5 -16.08 22.74 -17.51
N ASN A 6 -15.17 22.12 -18.26
CA ASN A 6 -13.99 22.83 -18.75
C ASN A 6 -14.33 23.49 -20.10
N THR A 7 -14.20 24.81 -20.18
CA THR A 7 -14.49 25.60 -21.39
C THR A 7 -13.30 25.67 -22.35
N TRP A 8 -12.21 24.97 -22.03
CA TRP A 8 -11.02 24.92 -22.86
C TRP A 8 -11.22 23.93 -24.02
N PRO A 9 -10.96 24.34 -25.28
CA PRO A 9 -11.04 23.42 -26.40
C PRO A 9 -10.03 22.28 -26.23
N THR A 10 -10.35 21.10 -26.78
CA THR A 10 -9.38 20.01 -26.88
C THR A 10 -8.24 20.45 -27.81
N ILE A 11 -7.12 20.87 -27.24
CA ILE A 11 -5.93 21.26 -28.00
C ILE A 11 -5.24 19.98 -28.46
N VAL A 12 -5.52 19.56 -29.70
CA VAL A 12 -4.76 18.50 -30.37
C VAL A 12 -3.44 19.10 -30.83
N ARG A 13 -2.37 18.85 -30.07
CA ARG A 13 -1.01 19.26 -30.45
C ARG A 13 -0.51 18.36 -31.58
N ARG A 14 0.19 18.95 -32.56
CA ARG A 14 0.83 18.20 -33.64
C ARG A 14 2.03 17.42 -33.09
N GLU A 15 2.44 16.34 -33.75
CA GLU A 15 3.47 15.43 -33.24
C GLU A 15 4.78 16.14 -32.85
N TRP A 16 5.20 17.15 -33.63
CA TRP A 16 6.39 17.95 -33.35
C TRP A 16 6.24 18.97 -32.22
N GLU A 17 5.01 19.37 -31.86
CA GLU A 17 4.72 20.20 -30.68
C GLU A 17 4.73 19.37 -29.39
N ALA A 18 4.50 18.07 -29.49
CA ALA A 18 4.62 17.11 -28.40
C ALA A 18 6.07 16.61 -28.20
N PHE A 19 6.96 16.80 -29.17
CA PHE A 19 8.37 16.38 -29.09
C PHE A 19 9.17 17.14 -28.03
N ALA A 20 8.76 18.36 -27.69
CA ALA A 20 9.31 19.14 -26.59
C ALA A 20 8.51 18.99 -25.27
N ALA A 21 7.43 18.20 -25.29
CA ALA A 21 6.43 18.18 -24.24
C ALA A 21 6.68 17.03 -23.26
N ASP A 22 6.82 17.42 -21.99
CA ASP A 22 6.58 16.68 -20.76
C ASP A 22 7.08 15.24 -20.69
N GLU A 23 7.98 15.01 -19.73
CA GLU A 23 8.30 13.68 -19.21
C GLU A 23 7.02 12.84 -19.13
N LYS A 24 6.95 11.75 -19.89
CA LYS A 24 5.77 10.87 -19.90
C LYS A 24 5.53 10.42 -18.48
N VAL A 25 4.59 11.06 -17.79
CA VAL A 25 4.18 10.68 -16.45
C VAL A 25 3.61 9.27 -16.57
N TYR A 26 4.42 8.29 -16.21
CA TYR A 26 3.99 6.90 -16.19
C TYR A 26 2.88 6.78 -15.17
N ARG A 27 1.64 6.66 -15.64
CA ARG A 27 0.49 6.36 -14.82
C ARG A 27 0.25 4.87 -14.92
N PRO A 28 0.45 4.10 -13.82
CA PRO A 28 0.05 2.71 -13.81
C PRO A 28 -1.41 2.59 -14.23
N PHE A 29 -1.76 1.51 -14.93
CA PHE A 29 -3.16 1.19 -15.19
C PHE A 29 -3.93 1.12 -13.86
N PRO A 30 -5.21 1.51 -13.85
CA PRO A 30 -6.02 1.35 -12.65
C PRO A 30 -6.01 -0.12 -12.22
N PRO A 31 -6.00 -0.42 -10.91
CA PRO A 31 -6.03 -1.79 -10.43
C PRO A 31 -7.32 -2.48 -10.90
N SER A 32 -7.24 -3.79 -11.17
CA SER A 32 -8.44 -4.56 -11.49
C SER A 32 -9.39 -4.61 -10.28
N PRO A 33 -10.71 -4.81 -10.50
CA PRO A 33 -11.67 -4.95 -9.39
C PRO A 33 -11.23 -5.99 -8.35
N GLN A 34 -10.74 -7.15 -8.80
CA GLN A 34 -10.23 -8.21 -7.93
C GLN A 34 -8.99 -7.78 -7.12
N ALA A 35 -8.16 -6.87 -7.66
CA ALA A 35 -7.03 -6.32 -6.90
C ALA A 35 -7.51 -5.36 -5.81
N ILE A 36 -8.56 -4.58 -6.09
CA ILE A 36 -9.20 -3.70 -5.09
C ILE A 36 -9.83 -4.54 -3.97
N ASP A 37 -10.56 -5.61 -4.31
CA ASP A 37 -11.19 -6.49 -3.31
C ASP A 37 -10.17 -7.13 -2.39
N ARG A 38 -9.08 -7.67 -2.94
CA ARG A 38 -7.96 -8.24 -2.15
C ARG A 38 -7.27 -7.19 -1.28
N MET A 39 -7.11 -5.96 -1.78
CA MET A 39 -6.56 -4.86 -0.99
C MET A 39 -7.49 -4.53 0.19
N LEU A 40 -8.79 -4.35 -0.06
CA LEU A 40 -9.78 -4.06 0.99
C LEU A 40 -9.83 -5.19 2.02
N GLU A 41 -9.74 -6.43 1.58
CA GLU A 41 -9.64 -7.58 2.46
C GLU A 41 -8.39 -7.53 3.36
N ALA A 42 -7.22 -7.31 2.78
CA ALA A 42 -5.98 -7.16 3.54
C ALA A 42 -6.03 -5.99 4.54
N MET A 43 -6.70 -4.89 4.18
CA MET A 43 -6.93 -3.76 5.09
C MET A 43 -7.78 -4.16 6.31
N ARG A 44 -8.72 -5.10 6.16
CA ARG A 44 -9.47 -5.65 7.32
C ARG A 44 -8.58 -6.46 8.25
N TRP A 45 -7.64 -7.24 7.71
CA TRP A 45 -6.73 -8.05 8.55
C TRP A 45 -5.81 -7.17 9.40
N VAL A 46 -5.31 -6.07 8.84
CA VAL A 46 -4.45 -5.10 9.55
C VAL A 46 -5.18 -4.47 10.75
N GLN A 47 -6.51 -4.35 10.71
CA GLN A 47 -7.28 -3.80 11.82
C GLN A 47 -7.30 -4.69 13.07
N TRP A 48 -6.98 -5.99 12.95
CA TRP A 48 -6.87 -6.89 14.10
C TRP A 48 -5.60 -6.68 14.93
N LEU A 49 -4.62 -5.96 14.37
CA LEU A 49 -3.33 -5.72 14.99
C LEU A 49 -3.35 -4.44 15.82
N GLU A 50 -2.46 -4.37 16.81
CA GLU A 50 -2.16 -3.13 17.53
C GLU A 50 -1.42 -2.13 16.65
N VAL A 51 -1.49 -0.84 16.98
CA VAL A 51 -0.91 0.24 16.15
C VAL A 51 0.57 0.01 15.83
N GLU A 52 1.38 -0.37 16.82
CA GLU A 52 2.80 -0.66 16.60
C GLU A 52 3.02 -1.84 15.64
N GLN A 53 2.23 -2.91 15.80
CA GLN A 53 2.29 -4.09 14.94
C GLN A 53 1.90 -3.74 13.49
N ARG A 54 0.90 -2.87 13.29
CA ARG A 54 0.53 -2.36 11.96
C ARG A 54 1.69 -1.63 11.30
N HIS A 55 2.36 -0.74 12.03
CA HIS A 55 3.53 -0.04 11.51
C HIS A 55 4.65 -1.01 11.11
N LEU A 56 4.91 -2.02 11.94
CA LEU A 56 5.95 -3.02 11.67
C LEU A 56 5.64 -3.84 10.41
N VAL A 57 4.42 -4.35 10.29
CA VAL A 57 3.99 -5.13 9.12
C VAL A 57 4.01 -4.27 7.85
N TRP A 58 3.58 -3.00 7.94
CA TRP A 58 3.58 -2.11 6.77
C TRP A 58 4.98 -1.74 6.30
N MET A 59 5.92 -1.53 7.23
CA MET A 59 7.33 -1.35 6.86
C MET A 59 7.88 -2.59 6.15
N ARG A 60 7.57 -3.80 6.65
CA ARG A 60 8.01 -5.03 5.98
C ARG A 60 7.37 -5.21 4.61
N ALA A 61 6.08 -4.90 4.45
CA ALA A 61 5.38 -4.96 3.16
C ALA A 61 5.93 -3.95 2.14
N LYS A 62 6.35 -2.77 2.60
CA LYS A 62 7.03 -1.75 1.77
C LYS A 62 8.49 -2.07 1.44
N GLY A 63 9.03 -3.18 1.94
CA GLY A 63 10.41 -3.61 1.64
C GLY A 63 11.49 -2.95 2.49
N TYR A 64 11.14 -2.33 3.62
CA TYR A 64 12.16 -1.78 4.54
C TYR A 64 13.06 -2.91 5.07
N GLY A 65 14.36 -2.62 5.12
CA GLY A 65 15.35 -3.51 5.74
C GLY A 65 15.17 -3.59 7.26
N TRP A 66 15.74 -4.66 7.85
CA TRP A 66 15.69 -4.84 9.30
C TRP A 66 16.40 -3.73 10.06
N ARG A 67 17.45 -3.13 9.49
CA ARG A 67 18.21 -2.04 10.14
C ARG A 67 17.32 -0.81 10.37
N GLU A 68 16.57 -0.41 9.35
CA GLU A 68 15.64 0.73 9.40
C GLU A 68 14.50 0.48 10.37
N ILE A 69 14.01 -0.76 10.41
CA ILE A 69 12.98 -1.19 11.36
C ILE A 69 13.52 -1.13 12.79
N THR A 70 14.69 -1.72 13.06
CA THR A 70 15.28 -1.71 14.41
C THR A 70 15.57 -0.31 14.91
N LEU A 71 15.96 0.60 14.02
CA LEU A 71 16.17 2.01 14.36
C LEU A 71 14.85 2.70 14.73
N ARG A 72 13.76 2.47 13.98
CA ARG A 72 12.45 3.06 14.28
C ARG A 72 11.86 2.54 15.59
N PHE A 73 11.99 1.24 15.86
CA PHE A 73 11.38 0.57 17.01
C PHE A 73 12.31 0.50 18.23
N ALA A 74 13.51 1.08 18.16
CA ALA A 74 14.51 1.08 19.23
C ALA A 74 14.72 -0.29 19.88
N CYS A 75 14.79 -1.34 19.05
CA CYS A 75 14.99 -2.72 19.51
C CYS A 75 15.98 -3.46 18.62
N ASP A 76 16.50 -4.58 19.11
CA ASP A 76 17.41 -5.42 18.33
C ASP A 76 16.66 -6.15 17.19
N ARG A 77 17.44 -6.61 16.20
CA ARG A 77 16.90 -7.30 15.02
C ARG A 77 16.06 -8.53 15.36
N THR A 78 16.49 -9.33 16.34
CA THR A 78 15.80 -10.58 16.67
C THR A 78 14.46 -10.29 17.35
N THR A 79 14.41 -9.26 18.21
CA THR A 79 13.16 -8.77 18.80
C THR A 79 12.21 -8.23 17.74
N ALA A 80 12.68 -7.40 16.81
CA ALA A 80 11.86 -6.90 15.70
C ALA A 80 11.30 -8.04 14.84
N TRP A 81 12.13 -9.05 14.54
CA TRP A 81 11.70 -10.23 13.78
C TRP A 81 10.64 -11.07 14.52
N ARG A 82 10.84 -11.34 15.83
CA ARG A 82 9.84 -12.05 16.65
C ARG A 82 8.53 -11.29 16.75
N ARG A 83 8.57 -9.96 16.93
CA ARG A 83 7.37 -9.11 16.94
C ARG A 83 6.63 -9.17 15.60
N TRP A 84 7.36 -9.19 14.49
CA TRP A 84 6.77 -9.32 13.15
C TRP A 84 6.12 -10.70 12.96
N GLN A 85 6.79 -11.79 13.35
CA GLN A 85 6.20 -13.13 13.32
C GLN A 85 4.93 -13.20 14.16
N ARG A 86 4.97 -12.67 15.39
CA ARG A 86 3.80 -12.65 16.28
C ARG A 86 2.61 -11.91 15.67
N ALA A 87 2.85 -10.79 14.99
CA ALA A 87 1.80 -10.06 14.28
C ALA A 87 1.18 -10.91 13.15
N LEU A 88 2.00 -11.65 12.39
CA LEU A 88 1.49 -12.55 11.36
C LEU A 88 0.73 -13.75 11.92
N GLU A 89 1.17 -14.30 13.05
CA GLU A 89 0.45 -15.37 13.76
C GLU A 89 -0.95 -14.93 14.19
N ILE A 90 -1.12 -13.70 14.67
CA ILE A 90 -2.44 -13.16 15.05
C ILE A 90 -3.37 -13.14 13.83
N VAL A 91 -2.87 -12.67 12.68
CA VAL A 91 -3.64 -12.64 11.43
C VAL A 91 -4.00 -14.06 11.00
N ALA A 92 -3.02 -14.97 10.98
CA ALA A 92 -3.24 -16.36 10.60
C ALA A 92 -4.24 -17.07 11.53
N GLY A 93 -4.14 -16.82 12.84
CA GLY A 93 -5.06 -17.38 13.83
C GLY A 93 -6.51 -16.94 13.62
N ARG A 94 -6.74 -15.67 13.26
CA ARG A 94 -8.09 -15.17 12.94
C ARG A 94 -8.63 -15.69 11.61
N LEU A 95 -7.77 -15.85 10.61
CA LEU A 95 -8.17 -16.38 9.30
C LEU A 95 -8.54 -17.87 9.38
N ASN A 96 -7.86 -18.63 10.23
CA ASN A 96 -8.08 -20.06 10.41
C ASN A 96 -9.09 -20.39 11.51
N ALA A 97 -9.65 -19.39 12.19
CA ALA A 97 -10.67 -19.62 13.20
C ALA A 97 -11.94 -20.18 12.53
N PRO A 98 -12.57 -21.22 13.11
CA PRO A 98 -13.81 -21.74 12.57
C PRO A 98 -14.88 -20.65 12.60
N PRO A 99 -15.74 -20.54 11.57
CA PRO A 99 -16.88 -19.64 11.62
C PRO A 99 -17.76 -20.07 12.80
N HIS A 100 -18.02 -19.12 13.71
CA HIS A 100 -18.96 -19.29 14.81
C HIS A 100 -20.40 -19.35 14.30
#